data_AF-A0A835CCC3-F1
#
_entry.id   AF-A0A835CCC3-F1
#
_cell.length_a   1.000
_cell.length_b   1.000
_cell.length_c   1.000
_cell.angle_alpha   90.00
_cell.angle_beta   90.00
_cell.angle_gamma   90.00
#
_symmetry.space_group_name_H-M   'P 1'
#
loop_
_entity.id
_entity.type
_entity.pdbx_description
1 polymer ?
#
loop_
_entity_poly.entity_id
_entity_poly.type
_entity_poly.pdbx_seq_one_letter_code
_entity_poly.pdbx_strand_id
1 'polypeptide(L)'
;MNSWLSVHWTDSDKILMKPLILGAFGKSSKVPGYTVQARDSDMNEVYLEIYKYAKSEGTIGGGLLVWQIMGEGMESYYDGFQIVLSKNPSTANVIHNQSIRMNALRHPIVT
;
A
#
# COMPACT_ATOMS: atom_id res chain seq x y z
N MET A 1 -1.74 -12.37 -4.27
CA MET A 1 -0.95 -11.55 -3.33
C MET A 1 -0.81 -12.24 -1.96
N ASN A 2 -1.87 -12.88 -1.45
CA ASN A 2 -1.92 -13.44 -0.10
C ASN A 2 -0.76 -14.37 0.30
N SER A 3 -0.27 -15.26 -0.59
CA SER A 3 0.85 -16.15 -0.25
C SER A 3 2.17 -15.41 -0.04
N TRP A 4 2.47 -14.42 -0.89
CA TRP A 4 3.71 -13.64 -0.81
C TRP A 4 3.79 -12.84 0.49
N LEU A 5 2.71 -12.10 0.79
CA LEU A 5 2.66 -11.25 1.99
C LEU A 5 2.67 -12.09 3.27
N SER A 6 1.98 -13.24 3.29
CA SER A 6 1.94 -14.12 4.45
C SER A 6 3.30 -14.73 4.79
N VAL A 7 4.09 -15.12 3.78
CA VAL A 7 5.44 -15.69 4.01
C VAL A 7 6.37 -14.62 4.57
N HIS A 8 6.41 -13.43 3.95
CA HIS A 8 7.27 -12.32 4.41
C HIS A 8 6.87 -11.83 5.80
N TRP A 9 5.57 -11.81 6.11
CA TRP A 9 5.09 -11.49 7.45
C TRP A 9 5.56 -12.54 8.46
N THR A 10 5.44 -13.83 8.15
CA THR A 10 5.91 -14.91 9.05
C THR A 10 7.41 -14.79 9.33
N ASP A 11 8.22 -14.58 8.28
CA ASP A 11 9.66 -14.43 8.43
C ASP A 11 10.01 -13.20 9.27
N SER A 12 9.32 -12.07 9.04
CA SER A 12 9.60 -10.82 9.75
C SER A 12 9.14 -10.87 11.21
N ASP A 13 7.94 -11.37 11.47
CA ASP A 13 7.31 -11.37 12.79
C ASP A 13 7.81 -12.50 13.67
N LYS A 14 7.87 -13.73 13.15
CA LYS A 14 8.13 -14.93 13.95
C LYS A 14 9.59 -15.36 13.98
N ILE A 15 10.36 -15.05 12.93
CA ILE A 15 11.76 -15.50 12.83
C ILE A 15 12.72 -14.35 13.14
N LEU A 16 12.63 -13.26 12.39
CA LEU A 16 13.55 -12.13 12.49
C LEU A 16 13.20 -11.17 13.63
N MET A 17 11.93 -11.18 14.07
CA MET A 17 11.39 -10.24 15.06
C MET A 17 11.68 -8.78 14.70
N LYS A 18 11.53 -8.43 13.42
CA LYS A 18 11.80 -7.10 12.87
C LYS A 18 10.58 -6.56 12.15
N PRO A 19 10.39 -5.22 12.12
CA PRO A 19 9.30 -4.65 11.37
C PRO A 19 9.38 -4.94 9.87
N LEU A 20 8.28 -5.38 9.26
CA LEU A 20 8.08 -5.49 7.83
C LEU A 20 7.54 -4.18 7.26
N ILE A 21 8.15 -3.74 6.16
CA ILE A 21 7.71 -2.60 5.35
C ILE A 21 7.47 -3.10 3.92
N LEU A 22 6.30 -2.79 3.36
CA LEU A 22 6.06 -3.00 1.93
C LEU A 22 6.58 -1.78 1.17
N GLY A 23 7.83 -1.89 0.72
CA GLY A 23 8.58 -0.77 0.13
C GLY A 23 8.11 -0.32 -1.26
N ALA A 24 7.34 -1.14 -1.97
CA ALA A 24 6.71 -0.76 -3.23
C ALA A 24 5.55 -1.70 -3.56
N PHE A 25 4.46 -1.14 -4.07
CA PHE A 25 3.43 -1.89 -4.79
C PHE A 25 2.66 -0.97 -5.74
N GLY A 26 2.05 -1.53 -6.77
CA GLY A 26 1.22 -0.77 -7.70
C GLY A 26 0.67 -1.64 -8.83
N LYS A 27 -0.19 -1.05 -9.66
CA LYS A 27 -0.76 -1.67 -10.85
C LYS A 27 -0.41 -0.83 -12.07
N SER A 28 0.34 -1.41 -13.00
CA SER A 28 0.78 -0.70 -14.21
C SER A 28 -0.36 -0.51 -15.21
N SER A 29 -0.47 0.70 -15.76
CA SER A 29 -1.35 1.02 -16.88
C SER A 29 -0.95 0.37 -18.20
N LYS A 30 0.27 -0.18 -18.26
CA LYS A 30 0.79 -0.91 -19.44
C LYS A 30 0.28 -2.34 -19.53
N VAL A 31 -0.39 -2.85 -18.50
CA VAL A 31 -0.96 -4.21 -18.50
C VAL A 31 -2.28 -4.21 -19.28
N PRO A 32 -2.52 -5.19 -20.18
CA PRO A 32 -3.79 -5.32 -20.89
C PRO A 32 -4.99 -5.39 -19.93
N GLY A 33 -6.07 -4.69 -20.26
CA GLY A 33 -7.27 -4.64 -19.42
C GLY A 33 -7.15 -3.73 -18.19
N TYR A 34 -6.11 -2.88 -18.13
CA TYR A 34 -6.01 -1.88 -17.08
C TYR A 34 -7.22 -0.93 -17.07
N THR A 35 -7.76 -0.72 -15.87
CA THR A 35 -8.68 0.35 -15.56
C THR A 35 -8.30 0.94 -14.20
N VAL A 36 -8.74 2.19 -13.93
CA VAL A 36 -8.57 2.78 -12.60
C VAL A 36 -9.25 1.93 -11.53
N GLN A 37 -10.41 1.34 -11.85
CA GLN A 37 -11.14 0.44 -10.97
C GLN A 37 -10.36 -0.82 -10.64
N ALA A 38 -9.66 -1.41 -11.62
CA ALA A 38 -8.79 -2.56 -11.39
C ALA A 38 -7.63 -2.21 -10.45
N ARG A 39 -6.99 -1.04 -10.65
CA ARG A 39 -5.96 -0.54 -9.73
C ARG A 39 -6.53 -0.33 -8.32
N ASP A 40 -7.68 0.31 -8.19
CA ASP A 40 -8.30 0.59 -6.90
C ASP A 40 -8.68 -0.70 -6.16
N SER A 41 -9.16 -1.71 -6.89
CA SER A 41 -9.45 -3.04 -6.34
C SER A 41 -8.17 -3.71 -5.82
N ASP A 42 -7.12 -3.77 -6.65
CA ASP A 42 -5.85 -4.38 -6.28
C ASP A 42 -5.21 -3.68 -5.06
N MET A 43 -5.26 -2.34 -5.04
CA MET A 43 -4.76 -1.55 -3.91
C MET A 43 -5.55 -1.81 -2.63
N ASN A 44 -6.88 -1.91 -2.71
CA ASN A 44 -7.72 -2.23 -1.56
C ASN A 44 -7.43 -3.62 -0.99
N GLU A 45 -7.19 -4.62 -1.83
CA GLU A 45 -6.82 -5.98 -1.37
C GLU A 45 -5.51 -5.96 -0.58
N VAL A 46 -4.47 -5.32 -1.14
CA VAL A 46 -3.17 -5.15 -0.47
C VAL A 46 -3.31 -4.42 0.86
N TYR A 47 -4.03 -3.29 0.87
CA TYR A 47 -4.26 -2.51 2.08
C TYR A 47 -5.09 -3.24 3.15
N LEU A 48 -6.07 -4.03 2.74
CA LEU A 48 -6.88 -4.82 3.65
C LEU A 48 -6.04 -5.89 4.35
N GLU A 49 -5.21 -6.64 3.61
CA GLU A 49 -4.32 -7.64 4.21
C GLU A 49 -3.34 -7.00 5.18
N ILE A 50 -2.75 -5.88 4.80
CA ILE A 50 -1.78 -5.17 5.66
C ILE A 50 -2.46 -4.64 6.92
N TYR A 51 -3.66 -4.09 6.80
CA TYR A 51 -4.45 -3.68 7.96
C TYR A 51 -4.72 -4.85 8.91
N LYS A 52 -5.06 -6.05 8.40
CA LYS A 52 -5.27 -7.24 9.23
C LYS A 52 -4.02 -7.60 10.03
N TYR A 53 -2.86 -7.67 9.35
CA TYR A 53 -1.58 -7.98 10.01
C TYR A 53 -1.17 -6.91 11.03
N ALA A 54 -1.35 -5.63 10.70
CA ALA A 54 -1.06 -4.53 11.61
C ALA A 54 -1.95 -4.55 12.86
N LYS A 55 -3.20 -4.99 12.73
CA LYS A 55 -4.15 -5.11 13.84
C LYS A 55 -3.86 -6.30 14.76
N SER A 56 -3.28 -7.40 14.24
CA SER A 56 -3.14 -8.67 14.96
C SER A 56 -1.83 -8.84 15.77
N GLU A 57 -1.37 -7.80 16.45
CA GLU A 57 -0.21 -7.83 17.38
C GLU A 57 1.17 -8.18 16.78
N GLY A 58 1.65 -7.51 15.72
CA GLY A 58 3.09 -7.63 15.42
C GLY A 58 3.60 -7.10 14.09
N THR A 59 4.63 -6.27 14.19
CA THR A 59 5.68 -5.98 13.20
C THR A 59 5.34 -5.38 11.84
N ILE A 60 4.12 -5.01 11.44
CA ILE A 60 4.03 -4.11 10.26
C ILE A 60 4.38 -2.68 10.66
N GLY A 61 5.61 -2.24 10.31
CA GLY A 61 6.23 -0.97 10.69
C GLY A 61 5.72 0.26 9.96
N GLY A 62 4.47 0.27 9.47
CA GLY A 62 3.83 1.46 8.92
C GLY A 62 4.33 1.96 7.56
N GLY A 63 5.28 1.29 6.91
CA GLY A 63 5.75 1.67 5.57
C GLY A 63 4.90 1.01 4.49
N LEU A 64 3.94 1.75 3.95
CA LEU A 64 3.11 1.38 2.80
C LEU A 64 3.42 2.34 1.64
N LEU A 65 4.32 1.93 0.75
CA LEU A 65 4.74 2.82 -0.32
C LEU A 65 4.06 2.41 -1.63
N VAL A 66 3.04 3.18 -2.01
CA VAL A 66 2.51 3.13 -3.38
C VAL A 66 3.62 3.57 -4.32
N TRP A 67 3.90 2.77 -5.33
CA TRP A 67 4.74 3.14 -6.45
C TRP A 67 3.81 3.53 -7.60
N GLN A 68 3.77 4.78 -8.04
CA GLN A 68 4.37 5.97 -7.40
C GLN A 68 3.47 7.20 -7.58
N ILE A 69 3.53 8.14 -6.65
CA ILE A 69 2.79 9.40 -6.76
C ILE A 69 3.56 10.35 -7.67
N MET A 70 2.84 11.00 -8.59
CA MET A 70 3.38 12.00 -9.51
C MET A 70 2.58 13.30 -9.43
N GLY A 71 3.25 14.42 -9.69
CA GLY A 71 2.61 15.70 -9.88
C GLY A 71 1.97 15.83 -11.27
N GLU A 72 1.10 16.82 -11.44
CA GLU A 72 0.64 17.19 -12.78
C GLU A 72 1.79 17.77 -13.61
N GLY A 73 1.79 17.51 -14.92
CA GLY A 73 2.85 17.99 -15.83
C GLY A 73 4.11 17.14 -15.85
N MET A 74 4.11 15.98 -15.16
CA MET A 74 5.26 15.07 -15.08
C MET A 74 5.17 13.88 -16.05
N GLU A 75 4.41 14.00 -17.14
CA GLU A 75 4.11 12.91 -18.08
C GLU A 75 5.38 12.22 -18.63
N SER A 76 6.50 12.94 -18.76
CA SER A 76 7.77 12.39 -19.23
C SER A 76 8.42 11.38 -18.26
N TYR A 77 8.01 11.36 -16.99
CA TYR A 77 8.52 10.45 -15.96
C TYR A 77 7.62 9.24 -15.74
N TYR A 78 6.53 9.10 -16.50
CA TYR A 78 5.56 8.04 -16.30
C TYR A 78 6.12 6.68 -16.73
N ASP A 79 6.33 5.81 -15.75
CA ASP A 79 6.77 4.42 -15.94
C ASP A 79 5.59 3.45 -16.13
N GLY A 80 4.35 3.93 -16.01
CA GLY A 80 3.12 3.16 -16.08
C GLY A 80 2.46 2.95 -14.71
N PHE A 81 3.14 3.25 -13.60
CA PHE A 81 2.60 3.10 -12.24
C PHE A 81 2.18 4.42 -11.60
N GLN A 82 2.33 5.53 -12.32
CA GLN A 82 2.02 6.85 -11.82
C GLN A 82 0.58 6.97 -11.30
N ILE A 83 0.44 7.64 -10.16
CA ILE A 83 -0.82 8.07 -9.59
C ILE A 83 -0.73 9.59 -9.42
N VAL A 84 -1.44 10.31 -10.28
CA VAL A 84 -1.62 11.76 -10.14
C VAL A 84 -2.89 11.98 -9.31
N LEU A 85 -2.73 12.31 -8.03
CA LEU A 85 -3.83 12.29 -7.05
C LEU A 85 -5.01 13.20 -7.46
N SER A 86 -4.73 14.40 -8.00
CA SER A 86 -5.74 15.34 -8.49
C SER A 86 -6.55 14.80 -9.68
N LYS A 87 -5.92 13.98 -10.53
CA LYS A 87 -6.56 13.36 -11.69
C LYS A 87 -7.20 12.01 -11.35
N ASN A 88 -6.91 11.42 -10.19
CA ASN A 88 -7.31 10.07 -9.81
C ASN A 88 -8.01 10.06 -8.43
N PRO A 89 -9.18 10.71 -8.29
CA PRO A 89 -9.84 10.92 -6.99
C PRO A 89 -10.28 9.62 -6.30
N SER A 90 -10.65 8.58 -7.06
CA SER A 90 -11.01 7.28 -6.48
C SER A 90 -9.81 6.60 -5.81
N THR A 91 -8.66 6.58 -6.50
CA THR A 91 -7.40 6.06 -5.97
C THR A 91 -6.90 6.88 -4.78
N ALA A 92 -7.03 8.21 -4.85
CA ALA A 92 -6.71 9.09 -3.73
C ALA A 92 -7.57 8.76 -2.50
N ASN A 93 -8.87 8.47 -2.68
CA ASN A 93 -9.75 8.06 -1.60
C ASN A 93 -9.36 6.69 -0.99
N VAL A 94 -8.90 5.73 -1.81
CA VAL A 94 -8.37 4.45 -1.31
C VAL A 94 -7.17 4.66 -0.40
N ILE A 95 -6.20 5.49 -0.83
CA ILE A 95 -5.01 5.85 -0.02
C ILE A 95 -5.42 6.59 1.26
N HIS A 96 -6.35 7.53 1.16
CA HIS A 96 -6.86 8.31 2.30
C HIS A 96 -7.51 7.41 3.36
N ASN A 97 -8.41 6.52 2.93
CA ASN A 97 -9.11 5.61 3.84
C ASN A 97 -8.14 4.63 4.52
N GLN A 98 -7.15 4.12 3.80
CA GLN A 98 -6.12 3.29 4.42
C GLN A 98 -5.31 4.08 5.45
N SER A 99 -4.92 5.32 5.13
CA SER A 99 -4.19 6.18 6.06
C SER A 99 -4.96 6.40 7.36
N ILE A 100 -6.28 6.63 7.28
CA ILE A 100 -7.15 6.75 8.45
C ILE A 100 -7.16 5.46 9.28
N ARG A 101 -7.34 4.30 8.62
CA ARG A 101 -7.36 2.99 9.30
C ARG A 101 -6.06 2.70 10.03
N MET A 102 -4.93 2.97 9.40
CA MET A 102 -3.61 2.76 9.99
C MET A 102 -3.33 3.75 11.13
N ASN A 103 -3.75 5.01 11.00
CA ASN A 103 -3.64 5.99 12.09
C ASN A 103 -4.48 5.60 13.31
N ALA A 104 -5.60 4.88 13.15
CA ALA A 104 -6.37 4.35 14.27
C ALA A 104 -5.67 3.19 15.01
N LEU A 105 -4.71 2.51 14.38
CA LEU A 105 -3.89 1.46 15.00
C LEU A 105 -2.61 2.00 15.65
N ARG A 106 -2.36 3.32 15.59
CA ARG A 106 -1.17 3.90 16.18
C ARG A 106 -1.18 3.66 17.69
N HIS A 107 -0.08 3.11 18.20
CA HIS A 107 0.14 3.08 19.64
C HIS A 107 0.60 4.48 20.07
N PRO A 108 0.15 5.00 21.22
CA PRO A 108 0.73 6.20 21.81
C PRO A 108 2.23 5.95 21.99
N ILE A 109 3.06 6.86 21.49
CA ILE A 109 4.47 6.87 21.88
C ILE A 109 4.46 7.27 23.36
N VAL A 110 4.69 6.32 24.26
CA VAL A 110 4.95 6.62 25.66
C VAL A 110 6.35 7.20 25.70
N THR A 111 6.43 8.53 25.74
CA THR A 111 7.68 9.29 25.95
C THR A 111 7.97 9.43 27.43
#